data_AF-A0A961VCQ2-F1
#
_entry.id   AF-A0A961VCQ2-F1
#
_cell.length_a   1.000
_cell.length_b   1.000
_cell.length_c   1.000
_cell.angle_alpha   90.00
_cell.angle_beta   90.00
_cell.angle_gamma   90.00
#
_symmetry.space_group_name_H-M   'P 1'
#
loop_
_entity.id
_entity.type
_entity.pdbx_description
1 polymer ?
#
loop_
_entity_poly.entity_id
_entity_poly.type
_entity_poly.pdbx_seq_one_letter_code
_entity_poly.pdbx_strand_id
1 'polypeptide(L)'
;VFVIVVVPRDRLNTDVRVAIANDLFEVYEGRLSAYYPSYPEGPLARVHYIIGRDKGTTPDISQSELESSIARLVRTWEDNLRDALGHDRDPSEARAVFNVYDRAFSAAYKEAFPATTAVSDIAVIERLNADNRVAISFCPGSEEDSARVNLKIYHFGRPIALSDRMPIIENMGFRAINERTYRVKRRADDEKERIWLHDIALARASGGEIDLDALRTRLEAAFMAVWDGQAEDDGYAALTLNAGIPWRDVAILRALSRYLRQARLPYSQDYMWQTMDRHAHIANLLVDYFHTRFNPDPSLQQEMREARERSILGDIEAALQDVASLDEDRIIRRFLNLVQAMVRTNLFQLGPDGLPRPTFVFKFDPHQVEGLPEPRPYREIFVYSPRVEGVHLRGGPIARGGLRWSDRPQDFRTEILGLAKAQQVKNAVIVPVGAKGGFVPKQLPPMSDREAWFNEGRESYKVFVSSLLDVTDNLDGDTVVPPDHVTRLDGDDPYLVVAADKGTATFSDTANAISQAHGFWLDDAFASGGSAGYDHKK
;
A
#
# COMPACT_ATOMS: atom_id res chain seq x y z
N VAL A 1 -55.99 1.71 28.33
CA VAL A 1 -56.01 1.47 26.86
C VAL A 1 -55.84 -0.02 26.61
N PHE A 2 -56.60 -0.57 25.66
CA PHE A 2 -56.48 -1.98 25.25
C PHE A 2 -55.95 -2.03 23.82
N VAL A 3 -54.84 -2.74 23.61
CA VAL A 3 -54.22 -2.89 22.29
C VAL A 3 -54.08 -4.37 21.98
N ILE A 4 -54.55 -4.78 20.80
CA ILE A 4 -54.37 -6.13 20.28
C ILE A 4 -53.31 -6.06 19.20
N VAL A 5 -52.20 -6.76 19.43
CA VAL A 5 -51.11 -6.86 18.47
C VAL A 5 -51.13 -8.24 17.84
N VAL A 6 -51.16 -8.30 16.51
CA VAL A 6 -51.14 -9.54 15.73
C VAL A 6 -49.86 -9.57 14.90
N VAL A 7 -49.03 -10.57 15.12
CA VAL A 7 -47.70 -10.69 14.50
C VAL A 7 -47.46 -12.12 14.01
N PRO A 8 -46.53 -12.35 13.06
CA PRO A 8 -46.13 -13.71 12.69
C PRO A 8 -45.62 -14.50 13.89
N ARG A 9 -46.13 -15.71 14.05
CA ARG A 9 -45.90 -16.57 15.23
C ARG A 9 -44.43 -16.93 15.41
N ASP A 10 -43.72 -17.14 14.31
CA ASP A 10 -42.29 -17.43 14.26
C ASP A 10 -41.41 -16.25 14.67
N ARG A 11 -41.97 -15.03 14.71
CA ARG A 11 -41.27 -13.79 15.09
C ARG A 11 -41.57 -13.30 16.50
N LEU A 12 -42.57 -13.89 17.16
CA LEU A 12 -42.92 -13.53 18.52
C LEU A 12 -42.07 -14.33 19.52
N ASN A 13 -41.04 -13.69 20.07
CA ASN A 13 -40.29 -14.18 21.23
C ASN A 13 -40.48 -13.26 22.45
N THR A 14 -39.89 -13.62 23.58
CA THR A 14 -40.01 -12.85 24.83
C THR A 14 -39.51 -11.41 24.67
N ASP A 15 -38.39 -11.21 23.98
CA ASP A 15 -37.76 -9.89 23.82
C ASP A 15 -38.61 -8.98 22.92
N VAL A 16 -39.08 -9.48 21.78
CA VAL A 16 -40.00 -8.77 20.88
C VAL A 16 -41.30 -8.43 21.62
N ARG A 17 -41.85 -9.36 22.40
CA ARG A 17 -43.06 -9.10 23.20
C ARG A 17 -42.84 -7.97 24.22
N VAL A 18 -41.69 -7.96 24.89
CA VAL A 18 -41.33 -6.91 25.87
C VAL A 18 -41.08 -5.58 25.16
N ALA A 19 -40.38 -5.58 24.02
CA ALA A 19 -40.13 -4.38 23.22
C ALA A 19 -41.43 -3.74 22.72
N ILE A 20 -42.37 -4.55 22.19
CA ILE A 20 -43.72 -4.08 21.83
C ILE A 20 -44.43 -3.51 23.06
N ALA A 21 -44.31 -4.14 24.23
CA ALA A 21 -44.92 -3.62 25.45
C ALA A 21 -44.35 -2.26 25.86
N ASN A 22 -43.04 -2.06 25.72
CA ASN A 22 -42.34 -0.83 26.04
C ASN A 22 -42.69 0.30 25.05
N ASP A 23 -42.71 0.02 23.74
CA ASP A 23 -43.13 0.97 22.71
C ASP A 23 -44.56 1.46 22.96
N LEU A 24 -45.49 0.53 23.21
CA LEU A 24 -46.87 0.90 23.56
C LEU A 24 -46.97 1.66 24.90
N PHE A 25 -46.10 1.34 25.88
CA PHE A 25 -46.02 2.08 27.13
C PHE A 25 -45.62 3.56 26.91
N GLU A 26 -44.60 3.81 26.09
CA GLU A 26 -44.10 5.15 25.78
C GLU A 26 -45.13 5.96 25.02
N VAL A 27 -45.68 5.37 23.95
CA VAL A 27 -46.65 6.01 23.06
C VAL A 27 -47.94 6.41 23.80
N TYR A 28 -48.40 5.58 24.75
CA TYR A 28 -49.59 5.85 25.54
C TYR A 28 -49.30 6.47 26.91
N GLU A 29 -48.05 6.86 27.22
CA GLU A 29 -47.65 7.47 28.50
C GLU A 29 -48.23 6.72 29.73
N GLY A 30 -48.14 5.39 29.72
CA GLY A 30 -48.89 4.53 30.63
C GLY A 30 -48.05 3.66 31.56
N ARG A 31 -48.58 2.51 31.96
CA ARG A 31 -47.84 1.38 32.52
C ARG A 31 -48.46 0.08 32.05
N LEU A 32 -47.64 -0.92 31.76
CA LEU A 32 -48.15 -2.25 31.42
C LEU A 32 -48.84 -2.86 32.64
N SER A 33 -50.16 -3.03 32.58
CA SER A 33 -50.96 -3.60 33.66
C SER A 33 -51.05 -5.12 33.56
N ALA A 34 -51.27 -5.63 32.35
CA ALA A 34 -51.31 -7.06 32.07
C ALA A 34 -51.08 -7.30 30.57
N TYR A 35 -50.65 -8.52 30.24
CA TYR A 35 -50.60 -8.99 28.87
C TYR A 35 -51.07 -10.44 28.79
N TYR A 36 -51.71 -10.80 27.68
CA TYR A 36 -52.22 -12.15 27.44
C TYR A 36 -51.84 -12.61 26.03
N PRO A 37 -50.81 -13.46 25.88
CA PRO A 37 -50.46 -14.05 24.60
C PRO A 37 -51.43 -15.19 24.26
N SER A 38 -51.80 -15.28 22.99
CA SER A 38 -52.69 -16.28 22.43
C SER A 38 -52.11 -16.77 21.11
N TYR A 39 -52.05 -18.09 20.94
CA TYR A 39 -51.50 -18.75 19.75
C TYR A 39 -52.62 -19.51 19.03
N PRO A 40 -53.45 -18.80 18.25
CA PRO A 40 -54.50 -19.44 17.45
C PRO A 40 -53.90 -20.40 16.41
N GLU A 41 -54.74 -21.30 15.87
CA GLU A 41 -54.33 -22.13 14.74
C GLU A 41 -53.99 -21.26 13.52
N GLY A 42 -52.76 -21.38 13.02
CA GLY A 42 -52.27 -20.60 11.89
C GLY A 42 -50.89 -19.96 12.13
N PRO A 43 -50.44 -19.12 11.18
CA PRO A 43 -49.11 -18.52 11.20
C PRO A 43 -49.00 -17.26 12.08
N LEU A 44 -50.08 -16.83 12.75
CA LEU A 44 -50.12 -15.59 13.51
C LEU A 44 -50.23 -15.87 15.01
N ALA A 45 -49.53 -15.06 15.81
CA ALA A 45 -49.71 -14.96 17.25
C ALA A 45 -50.39 -13.64 17.58
N ARG A 46 -51.23 -13.64 18.62
CA ARG A 46 -51.94 -12.47 19.09
C ARG A 46 -51.56 -12.19 20.53
N VAL A 47 -51.21 -10.95 20.86
CA VAL A 47 -50.96 -10.53 22.24
C VAL A 47 -51.91 -9.39 22.59
N HIS A 48 -52.68 -9.57 23.66
CA HIS A 48 -53.49 -8.51 24.23
C HIS A 48 -52.66 -7.75 25.26
N TYR A 49 -52.49 -6.45 25.06
CA TYR A 49 -51.82 -5.56 26.01
C TYR A 49 -52.85 -4.67 26.71
N ILE A 50 -52.78 -4.63 28.04
CA ILE A 50 -53.57 -3.75 28.89
C ILE A 50 -52.65 -2.68 29.46
N ILE A 51 -52.83 -1.44 29.02
CA ILE A 51 -52.03 -0.29 29.43
C ILE A 51 -52.86 0.54 30.41
N GLY A 52 -52.44 0.56 31.67
CA GLY A 52 -52.99 1.40 32.72
C GLY A 52 -52.46 2.80 32.57
N ARG A 53 -53.31 3.82 32.78
CA ARG A 53 -52.90 5.22 32.77
C ARG A 53 -53.44 5.88 34.01
N ASP A 54 -52.61 6.69 34.67
CA ASP A 54 -52.94 7.27 35.97
C ASP A 54 -53.28 8.77 35.86
N LYS A 55 -52.92 9.45 34.75
CA LYS A 55 -53.16 10.91 34.51
C LYS A 55 -53.27 11.25 33.01
N GLY A 56 -53.94 12.37 32.68
CA GLY A 56 -53.99 12.98 31.34
C GLY A 56 -55.04 12.42 30.37
N THR A 57 -55.28 13.12 29.26
CA THR A 57 -56.09 12.62 28.13
C THR A 57 -55.36 11.49 27.41
N THR A 58 -56.10 10.52 26.85
CA THR A 58 -55.52 9.41 26.07
C THR A 58 -54.92 9.95 24.78
N PRO A 59 -53.62 9.69 24.51
CA PRO A 59 -53.00 10.01 23.23
C PRO A 59 -53.80 9.36 22.10
N ASP A 60 -54.16 10.15 21.10
CA ASP A 60 -54.82 9.70 19.89
C ASP A 60 -53.74 9.47 18.83
N ILE A 61 -53.30 8.22 18.72
CA ILE A 61 -52.21 7.81 17.86
C ILE A 61 -52.81 7.04 16.70
N SER A 62 -52.39 7.36 15.48
CA SER A 62 -52.96 6.69 14.31
C SER A 62 -52.63 5.21 14.31
N GLN A 63 -53.56 4.38 13.84
CA GLN A 63 -53.31 2.94 13.69
C GLN A 63 -52.09 2.68 12.80
N SER A 64 -51.89 3.49 11.74
CA SER A 64 -50.73 3.39 10.85
C SER A 64 -49.39 3.64 11.54
N GLU A 65 -49.33 4.55 12.51
CA GLU A 65 -48.10 4.81 13.28
C GLU A 65 -47.78 3.63 14.21
N LEU A 66 -48.80 3.09 14.90
CA LEU A 66 -48.64 1.91 15.76
C LEU A 66 -48.23 0.68 14.95
N GLU A 67 -48.90 0.43 13.83
CA GLU A 67 -48.56 -0.67 12.93
C GLU A 67 -47.13 -0.53 12.39
N SER A 68 -46.71 0.69 12.02
CA SER A 68 -45.35 0.96 11.55
C SER A 68 -44.31 0.73 12.65
N SER A 69 -44.58 1.16 13.89
CA SER A 69 -43.66 0.95 15.02
C SER A 69 -43.54 -0.53 15.37
N ILE A 70 -44.67 -1.23 15.53
CA ILE A 70 -44.71 -2.66 15.83
C ILE A 70 -44.07 -3.47 14.70
N ALA A 71 -44.34 -3.11 13.44
CA ALA A 71 -43.72 -3.78 12.30
C ALA A 71 -42.20 -3.72 12.40
N ARG A 72 -41.61 -2.55 12.72
CA ARG A 72 -40.15 -2.40 12.92
C ARG A 72 -39.61 -3.32 14.03
N LEU A 73 -40.32 -3.47 15.14
CA LEU A 73 -39.91 -4.31 16.28
C LEU A 73 -39.92 -5.81 15.96
N VAL A 74 -40.73 -6.23 14.98
CA VAL A 74 -40.92 -7.64 14.60
C VAL A 74 -40.05 -8.00 13.38
N ARG A 75 -39.32 -7.05 12.80
CA ARG A 75 -38.44 -7.30 11.65
C ARG A 75 -37.26 -8.18 12.04
N THR A 76 -36.94 -9.13 11.16
CA THR A 76 -35.70 -9.89 11.28
C THR A 76 -34.55 -9.13 10.61
N TRP A 77 -33.32 -9.54 10.92
CA TRP A 77 -32.13 -9.00 10.25
C TRP A 77 -32.19 -9.18 8.73
N GLU A 78 -32.75 -10.30 8.25
CA GLU A 78 -32.95 -10.59 6.82
C GLU A 78 -33.99 -9.70 6.17
N ASP A 79 -35.07 -9.33 6.87
CA ASP A 79 -36.03 -8.34 6.35
C ASP A 79 -35.34 -6.98 6.16
N ASN A 80 -34.53 -6.57 7.15
CA ASN A 80 -33.76 -5.33 7.05
C ASN A 80 -32.71 -5.39 5.95
N LEU A 81 -32.08 -6.55 5.71
CA LEU A 81 -31.15 -6.74 4.58
C LEU A 81 -31.87 -6.61 3.25
N ARG A 82 -33.05 -7.21 3.11
CA ARG A 82 -33.84 -7.14 1.87
C ARG A 82 -34.20 -5.70 1.53
N ASP A 83 -34.68 -4.95 2.53
CA ASP A 83 -35.05 -3.55 2.35
C ASP A 83 -33.83 -2.67 2.06
N ALA A 84 -32.70 -2.91 2.75
CA ALA A 84 -31.46 -2.17 2.52
C ALA A 84 -30.88 -2.43 1.11
N LEU A 85 -30.91 -3.69 0.63
CA LEU A 85 -30.51 -4.01 -0.75
C LEU A 85 -31.40 -3.35 -1.79
N GLY A 86 -32.68 -3.11 -1.48
CA GLY A 86 -33.64 -2.50 -2.38
C GLY A 86 -33.59 -0.97 -2.47
N HIS A 87 -32.79 -0.28 -1.65
CA HIS A 87 -32.70 1.19 -1.71
C HIS A 87 -31.92 1.68 -2.93
N ASP A 88 -30.79 1.05 -3.25
CA ASP A 88 -29.83 1.54 -4.26
C ASP A 88 -29.68 0.62 -5.49
N ARG A 89 -30.41 -0.50 -5.55
CA ARG A 89 -30.35 -1.48 -6.64
C ARG A 89 -31.70 -1.65 -7.33
N ASP A 90 -31.65 -2.10 -8.60
CA ASP A 90 -32.87 -2.52 -9.30
C ASP A 90 -33.57 -3.66 -8.53
N PRO A 91 -34.92 -3.70 -8.48
CA PRO A 91 -35.65 -4.72 -7.73
C PRO A 91 -35.29 -6.16 -8.10
N SER A 92 -34.98 -6.43 -9.38
CA SER A 92 -34.59 -7.77 -9.83
C SER A 92 -33.19 -8.16 -9.36
N GLU A 93 -32.25 -7.22 -9.39
CA GLU A 93 -30.88 -7.40 -8.92
C GLU A 93 -30.85 -7.56 -7.39
N ALA A 94 -31.52 -6.66 -6.66
CA ALA A 94 -31.66 -6.73 -5.21
C ALA A 94 -32.20 -8.09 -4.75
N ARG A 95 -33.19 -8.62 -5.48
CA ARG A 95 -33.76 -9.95 -5.19
C ARG A 95 -32.77 -11.08 -5.47
N ALA A 96 -32.03 -11.02 -6.57
CA ALA A 96 -31.02 -12.01 -6.91
C ALA A 96 -29.92 -12.07 -5.85
N VAL A 97 -29.41 -10.92 -5.43
CA VAL A 97 -28.38 -10.81 -4.38
C VAL A 97 -28.92 -11.27 -3.04
N PHE A 98 -30.14 -10.85 -2.66
CA PHE A 98 -30.77 -11.30 -1.42
C PHE A 98 -30.86 -12.83 -1.35
N ASN A 99 -31.26 -13.50 -2.44
CA ASN A 99 -31.36 -14.96 -2.48
C ASN A 99 -30.01 -15.68 -2.30
N VAL A 100 -28.89 -15.02 -2.61
CA VAL A 100 -27.54 -15.56 -2.38
C VAL A 100 -27.13 -15.36 -0.91
N TYR A 101 -27.46 -14.20 -0.33
CA TYR A 101 -26.92 -13.77 0.96
C TYR A 101 -27.84 -13.93 2.18
N ASP A 102 -29.12 -14.29 2.00
CA ASP A 102 -30.12 -14.42 3.08
C ASP A 102 -29.64 -15.28 4.26
N ARG A 103 -28.88 -16.35 3.96
CA ARG A 103 -28.33 -17.31 4.92
C ARG A 103 -26.81 -17.31 4.95
N ALA A 104 -26.16 -16.36 4.28
CA ALA A 104 -24.71 -16.34 4.15
C ALA A 104 -23.99 -15.91 5.43
N PHE A 105 -24.57 -14.98 6.18
CA PHE A 105 -23.96 -14.39 7.38
C PHE A 105 -24.22 -15.22 8.65
N SER A 106 -23.20 -15.34 9.52
CA SER A 106 -23.31 -16.03 10.80
C SER A 106 -24.16 -15.25 11.82
N ALA A 107 -24.69 -15.93 12.83
CA ALA A 107 -25.43 -15.27 13.92
C ALA A 107 -24.60 -14.19 14.62
N ALA A 108 -23.32 -14.48 14.89
CA ALA A 108 -22.40 -13.51 15.51
C ALA A 108 -22.19 -12.25 14.66
N TYR A 109 -22.21 -12.37 13.32
CA TYR A 109 -22.13 -11.20 12.44
C TYR A 109 -23.42 -10.37 12.52
N LYS A 110 -24.58 -11.03 12.49
CA LYS A 110 -25.91 -10.37 12.56
C LYS A 110 -26.15 -9.64 13.88
N GLU A 111 -25.53 -10.12 14.97
CA GLU A 111 -25.52 -9.45 16.27
C GLU A 111 -24.58 -8.25 16.31
N ALA A 112 -23.44 -8.32 15.61
CA ALA A 112 -22.42 -7.28 15.63
C ALA A 112 -22.69 -6.13 14.66
N PHE A 113 -23.39 -6.36 13.54
CA PHE A 113 -23.57 -5.37 12.48
C PHE A 113 -25.03 -5.22 12.02
N PRO A 114 -25.48 -3.97 11.77
CA PRO A 114 -26.76 -3.73 11.13
C PRO A 114 -26.74 -4.22 9.68
N ALA A 115 -27.93 -4.50 9.14
CA ALA A 115 -28.07 -5.03 7.79
C ALA A 115 -27.60 -4.05 6.69
N THR A 116 -27.59 -2.75 6.96
CA THR A 116 -27.03 -1.73 6.06
C THR A 116 -25.52 -1.90 5.86
N THR A 117 -24.78 -2.20 6.93
CA THR A 117 -23.35 -2.53 6.86
C THR A 117 -23.10 -3.79 6.03
N ALA A 118 -24.01 -4.77 6.08
CA ALA A 118 -23.89 -5.97 5.26
C ALA A 118 -24.05 -5.70 3.77
N VAL A 119 -24.82 -4.69 3.35
CA VAL A 119 -24.90 -4.30 1.94
C VAL A 119 -23.52 -3.86 1.42
N SER A 120 -22.81 -3.03 2.18
CA SER A 120 -21.44 -2.62 1.85
C SER A 120 -20.47 -3.80 1.85
N ASP A 121 -20.58 -4.70 2.84
CA ASP A 121 -19.74 -5.90 2.91
C ASP A 121 -20.03 -6.85 1.72
N ILE A 122 -21.29 -7.01 1.30
CA ILE A 122 -21.65 -7.78 0.10
C ILE A 122 -20.95 -7.21 -1.13
N ALA A 123 -20.98 -5.89 -1.31
CA ALA A 123 -20.37 -5.24 -2.48
C ALA A 123 -18.85 -5.45 -2.57
N VAL A 124 -18.15 -5.53 -1.42
CA VAL A 124 -16.72 -5.90 -1.38
C VAL A 124 -16.57 -7.39 -1.63
N ILE A 125 -17.38 -8.20 -0.95
CA ILE A 125 -17.34 -9.66 -1.07
C ILE A 125 -17.50 -10.07 -2.53
N GLU A 126 -18.49 -9.57 -3.27
CA GLU A 126 -18.78 -9.96 -4.67
C GLU A 126 -17.57 -9.82 -5.62
N ARG A 127 -16.59 -8.97 -5.29
CA ARG A 127 -15.35 -8.77 -6.07
C ARG A 127 -14.30 -9.86 -5.84
N LEU A 128 -14.46 -10.67 -4.80
CA LEU A 128 -13.51 -11.72 -4.40
C LEU A 128 -13.75 -13.01 -5.18
N ASN A 129 -12.66 -13.64 -5.61
CA ASN A 129 -12.66 -14.93 -6.28
C ASN A 129 -11.29 -15.62 -6.13
N ALA A 130 -11.05 -16.69 -6.88
CA ALA A 130 -9.81 -17.45 -6.80
C ALA A 130 -8.56 -16.66 -7.26
N ASP A 131 -8.73 -15.66 -8.13
CA ASP A 131 -7.68 -14.80 -8.68
C ASP A 131 -7.53 -13.51 -7.86
N ASN A 132 -8.64 -12.97 -7.34
CA ASN A 132 -8.67 -11.80 -6.45
C ASN A 132 -9.09 -12.21 -5.04
N ARG A 133 -8.14 -12.64 -4.22
CA ARG A 133 -8.42 -13.32 -2.94
C ARG A 133 -8.59 -12.40 -1.75
N VAL A 134 -8.04 -11.20 -1.78
CA VAL A 134 -8.03 -10.29 -0.64
C VAL A 134 -8.58 -8.93 -1.04
N ALA A 135 -9.44 -8.39 -0.18
CA ALA A 135 -9.89 -7.02 -0.23
C ALA A 135 -9.92 -6.48 1.20
N ILE A 136 -9.85 -5.16 1.32
CA ILE A 136 -9.96 -4.49 2.61
C ILE A 136 -10.91 -3.31 2.52
N SER A 137 -11.38 -2.86 3.67
CA SER A 137 -12.11 -1.61 3.83
C SER A 137 -11.78 -1.02 5.19
N PHE A 138 -11.39 0.25 5.23
CA PHE A 138 -11.42 0.99 6.48
C PHE A 138 -12.81 1.58 6.68
N CYS A 139 -13.33 1.50 7.90
CA CYS A 139 -14.63 2.03 8.30
C CYS A 139 -14.47 2.91 9.54
N PRO A 140 -15.33 3.92 9.74
CA PRO A 140 -15.38 4.64 11.00
C PRO A 140 -15.60 3.67 12.17
N GLY A 141 -14.99 3.95 13.31
CA GLY A 141 -15.31 3.26 14.56
C GLY A 141 -16.74 3.58 15.03
N SER A 142 -17.14 3.00 16.16
CA SER A 142 -18.40 3.39 16.82
C SER A 142 -18.38 4.87 17.20
N GLU A 143 -19.52 5.56 17.11
CA GLU A 143 -19.65 7.00 17.40
C GLU A 143 -19.12 7.42 18.78
N GLU A 144 -19.10 6.50 19.75
CA GLU A 144 -18.57 6.74 21.09
C GLU A 144 -17.03 6.85 21.15
N ASP A 145 -16.30 6.54 20.07
CA ASP A 145 -14.84 6.48 20.06
C ASP A 145 -14.26 6.96 18.71
N SER A 146 -14.40 8.26 18.41
CA SER A 146 -13.87 8.93 17.19
C SER A 146 -12.37 8.74 16.97
N ALA A 147 -11.64 8.38 18.03
CA ALA A 147 -10.23 8.03 17.98
C ALA A 147 -9.95 6.64 17.38
N ARG A 148 -10.99 5.89 16.98
CA ARG A 148 -10.88 4.54 16.45
C ARG A 148 -11.42 4.41 15.05
N VAL A 149 -10.78 3.52 14.30
CA VAL A 149 -11.23 3.06 12.97
C VAL A 149 -11.27 1.55 12.95
N ASN A 150 -12.17 0.98 12.15
CA ASN A 150 -12.24 -0.45 11.94
C ASN A 150 -11.61 -0.80 10.60
N LEU A 151 -10.67 -1.74 10.59
CA LEU A 151 -10.17 -2.37 9.37
C LEU A 151 -10.86 -3.71 9.18
N LYS A 152 -11.62 -3.81 8.10
CA LYS A 152 -12.19 -5.08 7.63
C LYS A 152 -11.28 -5.68 6.56
N ILE A 153 -10.84 -6.91 6.78
CA ILE A 153 -10.06 -7.69 5.81
C ILE A 153 -10.90 -8.89 5.37
N TYR A 154 -11.14 -9.00 4.08
CA TYR A 154 -11.92 -10.06 3.48
C TYR A 154 -10.98 -10.99 2.71
N HIS A 155 -11.04 -12.29 2.99
CA HIS A 155 -10.22 -13.29 2.30
C HIS A 155 -11.06 -14.43 1.73
N PHE A 156 -10.82 -14.77 0.46
CA PHE A 156 -11.45 -15.89 -0.24
C PHE A 156 -10.82 -17.24 0.13
N GLY A 157 -11.63 -18.20 0.55
CA GLY A 157 -11.26 -19.59 0.80
C GLY A 157 -10.78 -19.91 2.23
N ARG A 158 -9.86 -19.11 2.80
CA ARG A 158 -9.23 -19.40 4.10
C ARG A 158 -9.15 -18.17 5.01
N PRO A 159 -9.09 -18.35 6.35
CA PRO A 159 -8.78 -17.25 7.26
C PRO A 159 -7.31 -16.83 7.10
N ILE A 160 -7.02 -15.57 7.36
CA ILE A 160 -5.67 -15.02 7.44
C ILE A 160 -5.15 -15.20 8.87
N ALA A 161 -3.90 -15.67 9.02
CA ALA A 161 -3.28 -15.76 10.34
C ALA A 161 -2.94 -14.37 10.87
N LEU A 162 -3.04 -14.17 12.19
CA LEU A 162 -2.68 -12.89 12.83
C LEU A 162 -1.24 -12.46 12.50
N SER A 163 -0.30 -13.41 12.48
CA SER A 163 1.11 -13.18 12.14
C SER A 163 1.32 -12.55 10.76
N ASP A 164 0.38 -12.73 9.84
CA ASP A 164 0.54 -12.30 8.45
C ASP A 164 0.03 -10.87 8.22
N ARG A 165 -0.84 -10.37 9.13
CA ARG A 165 -1.50 -9.05 8.99
C ARG A 165 -1.14 -8.06 10.09
N MET A 166 -0.80 -8.52 11.30
CA MET A 166 -0.45 -7.64 12.41
C MET A 166 0.80 -6.80 12.10
N PRO A 167 1.89 -7.36 11.51
CA PRO A 167 3.06 -6.57 11.16
C PRO A 167 2.73 -5.38 10.24
N ILE A 168 1.95 -5.61 9.18
CA ILE A 168 1.51 -4.57 8.25
C ILE A 168 0.75 -3.45 8.99
N ILE A 169 -0.19 -3.82 9.86
CA ILE A 169 -1.01 -2.87 10.61
C ILE A 169 -0.15 -2.06 11.59
N GLU A 170 0.75 -2.71 12.31
CA GLU A 170 1.65 -2.06 13.28
C GLU A 170 2.65 -1.13 12.58
N ASN A 171 3.25 -1.56 11.47
CA ASN A 171 4.16 -0.77 10.65
C ASN A 171 3.48 0.41 9.96
N MET A 172 2.18 0.32 9.67
CA MET A 172 1.35 1.46 9.23
C MET A 172 1.01 2.46 10.35
N GLY A 173 1.51 2.26 11.57
CA GLY A 173 1.32 3.18 12.69
C GLY A 173 0.04 2.98 13.49
N PHE A 174 -0.66 1.85 13.28
CA PHE A 174 -1.83 1.48 14.06
C PHE A 174 -1.44 0.60 15.26
N ARG A 175 -2.30 0.62 16.27
CA ARG A 175 -2.34 -0.35 17.35
C ARG A 175 -3.66 -1.12 17.26
N ALA A 176 -3.58 -2.43 17.10
CA ALA A 176 -4.76 -3.30 17.15
C ALA A 176 -5.28 -3.41 18.59
N ILE A 177 -6.57 -3.12 18.78
CA ILE A 177 -7.22 -3.13 20.10
C ILE A 177 -7.93 -4.46 20.34
N ASN A 178 -8.73 -4.89 19.36
CA ASN A 178 -9.37 -6.19 19.36
C ASN A 178 -9.64 -6.64 17.92
N GLU A 179 -9.99 -7.92 17.78
CA GLU A 179 -10.28 -8.54 16.49
C GLU A 179 -11.45 -9.51 16.63
N ARG A 180 -12.32 -9.53 15.63
CA ARG A 180 -13.40 -10.50 15.48
C ARG A 180 -13.35 -11.10 14.08
N THR A 181 -13.39 -12.42 14.01
CA THR A 181 -13.46 -13.15 12.73
C THR A 181 -14.87 -13.66 12.49
N TYR A 182 -15.39 -13.37 11.30
CA TYR A 182 -16.69 -13.82 10.81
C TYR A 182 -16.52 -14.68 9.57
N ARG A 183 -17.42 -15.65 9.41
CA ARG A 183 -17.47 -16.51 8.23
C ARG A 183 -18.74 -16.19 7.44
N VAL A 184 -18.57 -15.91 6.15
CA VAL A 184 -19.66 -15.69 5.20
C VAL A 184 -19.63 -16.80 4.15
N LYS A 185 -20.79 -17.41 3.90
CA LYS A 185 -20.95 -18.50 2.91
C LYS A 185 -21.87 -18.03 1.78
N ARG A 186 -21.33 -17.68 0.60
CA ARG A 186 -22.17 -17.21 -0.54
C ARG A 186 -23.21 -18.24 -0.98
N ARG A 187 -22.91 -19.53 -0.84
CA ARG A 187 -23.87 -20.62 -1.06
C ARG A 187 -23.77 -21.60 0.10
N ALA A 188 -24.92 -22.06 0.60
CA ALA A 188 -25.00 -22.89 1.80
C ALA A 188 -24.19 -24.20 1.68
N ASP A 189 -24.02 -24.71 0.46
CA ASP A 189 -23.53 -26.07 0.18
C ASP A 189 -22.13 -26.13 -0.49
N ASP A 190 -21.49 -25.00 -0.79
CA ASP A 190 -20.14 -25.01 -1.38
C ASP A 190 -19.07 -24.59 -0.36
N GLU A 191 -18.28 -25.56 0.11
CA GLU A 191 -17.12 -25.31 0.98
C GLU A 191 -16.06 -24.41 0.32
N LYS A 192 -16.03 -24.33 -1.02
CA LYS A 192 -15.01 -23.61 -1.78
C LYS A 192 -15.31 -22.12 -1.97
N GLU A 193 -16.53 -21.66 -1.71
CA GLU A 193 -16.95 -20.25 -1.81
C GLU A 193 -17.06 -19.54 -0.44
N ARG A 194 -16.16 -19.90 0.50
CA ARG A 194 -16.13 -19.29 1.83
C ARG A 194 -15.38 -17.98 1.80
N ILE A 195 -15.93 -16.97 2.45
CA ILE A 195 -15.23 -15.72 2.75
C ILE A 195 -15.02 -15.61 4.25
N TRP A 196 -13.81 -15.22 4.61
CA TRP A 196 -13.43 -14.90 5.97
C TRP A 196 -13.32 -13.39 6.07
N LEU A 197 -14.09 -12.80 6.98
CA LEU A 197 -14.05 -11.38 7.30
C LEU A 197 -13.39 -11.23 8.67
N HIS A 198 -12.32 -10.47 8.71
CA HIS A 198 -11.64 -10.10 9.94
C HIS A 198 -11.90 -8.62 10.19
N ASP A 199 -12.64 -8.31 11.25
CA ASP A 199 -12.93 -6.94 11.68
C ASP A 199 -12.00 -6.61 12.85
N ILE A 200 -11.19 -5.56 12.67
CA ILE A 200 -10.13 -5.19 13.58
C ILE A 200 -10.34 -3.75 14.02
N ALA A 201 -10.56 -3.53 15.31
CA ALA A 201 -10.61 -2.17 15.85
C ALA A 201 -9.18 -1.66 16.03
N LEU A 202 -8.88 -0.53 15.40
CA LEU A 202 -7.57 0.10 15.37
C LEU A 202 -7.62 1.47 16.05
N ALA A 203 -6.55 1.81 16.74
CA ALA A 203 -6.26 3.16 17.20
C ALA A 203 -4.91 3.60 16.64
N ARG A 204 -4.69 4.92 16.51
CA ARG A 204 -3.37 5.45 16.17
C ARG A 204 -2.38 5.11 17.30
N ALA A 205 -1.21 4.57 16.97
CA ALA A 205 -0.23 4.15 17.99
C ALA A 205 0.30 5.33 18.81
N SER A 206 0.45 6.51 18.19
CA SER A 206 0.83 7.77 18.85
C SER A 206 -0.33 8.45 19.59
N GLY A 207 -1.56 7.94 19.48
CA GLY A 207 -2.77 8.58 19.99
C GLY A 207 -3.25 9.75 19.12
N GLY A 208 -4.48 10.21 19.36
CA GLY A 208 -5.12 11.25 18.56
C GLY A 208 -6.10 10.69 17.52
N GLU A 209 -6.87 11.59 16.91
CA GLU A 209 -7.92 11.21 15.96
C GLU A 209 -7.36 10.75 14.60
N ILE A 210 -8.18 10.02 13.87
CA ILE A 210 -7.88 9.55 12.52
C ILE A 210 -8.93 10.14 11.59
N ASP A 211 -8.53 11.11 10.78
CA ASP A 211 -9.35 11.65 9.69
C ASP A 211 -9.45 10.60 8.58
N LEU A 212 -10.40 9.67 8.76
CA LEU A 212 -10.57 8.57 7.82
C LEU A 212 -11.08 9.06 6.47
N ASP A 213 -11.86 10.13 6.41
CA ASP A 213 -12.40 10.63 5.15
C ASP A 213 -11.28 11.16 4.24
N ALA A 214 -10.26 11.81 4.80
CA ALA A 214 -9.09 12.23 4.05
C ALA A 214 -8.09 11.10 3.74
N LEU A 215 -8.02 10.06 4.58
CA LEU A 215 -6.94 9.05 4.54
C LEU A 215 -7.34 7.70 3.96
N ARG A 216 -8.64 7.36 3.92
CA ARG A 216 -9.14 6.00 3.58
C ARG A 216 -8.48 5.40 2.35
N THR A 217 -8.55 6.09 1.21
CA THR A 217 -8.01 5.58 -0.06
C THR A 217 -6.49 5.36 0.00
N ARG A 218 -5.76 6.23 0.70
CA ARG A 218 -4.30 6.11 0.83
C ARG A 218 -3.93 4.94 1.74
N LEU A 219 -4.66 4.77 2.84
CA LEU A 219 -4.47 3.64 3.77
C LEU A 219 -4.80 2.31 3.10
N GLU A 220 -5.88 2.24 2.34
CA GLU A 220 -6.26 1.03 1.60
C GLU A 220 -5.22 0.67 0.53
N ALA A 221 -4.78 1.66 -0.24
CA ALA A 221 -3.72 1.47 -1.23
C ALA A 221 -2.39 1.05 -0.59
N ALA A 222 -2.00 1.63 0.54
CA ALA A 222 -0.77 1.29 1.24
C ALA A 222 -0.80 -0.15 1.78
N PHE A 223 -1.90 -0.55 2.42
CA PHE A 223 -2.04 -1.92 2.92
C PHE A 223 -1.99 -2.93 1.77
N MET A 224 -2.74 -2.70 0.68
CA MET A 224 -2.73 -3.61 -0.46
C MET A 224 -1.36 -3.64 -1.16
N ALA A 225 -0.65 -2.52 -1.27
CA ALA A 225 0.68 -2.48 -1.85
C ALA A 225 1.67 -3.35 -1.05
N VAL A 226 1.59 -3.35 0.29
CA VAL A 226 2.41 -4.25 1.12
C VAL A 226 1.95 -5.70 1.00
N TRP A 227 0.63 -5.93 1.05
CA TRP A 227 0.03 -7.27 0.95
C TRP A 227 0.39 -7.99 -0.37
N ASP A 228 0.37 -7.25 -1.48
CA ASP A 228 0.69 -7.77 -2.81
C ASP A 228 2.20 -7.75 -3.12
N GLY A 229 3.04 -7.34 -2.16
CA GLY A 229 4.49 -7.30 -2.29
C GLY A 229 5.04 -6.18 -3.21
N GLN A 230 4.22 -5.17 -3.51
CA GLN A 230 4.61 -3.97 -4.26
C GLN A 230 5.35 -2.93 -3.41
N ALA A 231 5.21 -3.01 -2.09
CA ALA A 231 5.94 -2.22 -1.10
C ALA A 231 6.50 -3.14 0.01
N GLU A 232 7.53 -2.67 0.71
CA GLU A 232 8.07 -3.38 1.88
C GLU A 232 7.25 -3.09 3.15
N ASP A 233 7.19 -4.10 4.01
CA ASP A 233 6.57 -4.03 5.33
C ASP A 233 7.59 -3.51 6.37
N ASP A 234 7.65 -2.19 6.54
CA ASP A 234 8.50 -1.52 7.53
C ASP A 234 7.85 -0.23 8.06
N GLY A 235 8.46 0.35 9.10
CA GLY A 235 7.90 1.50 9.82
C GLY A 235 7.71 2.77 9.00
N TYR A 236 8.31 2.92 7.81
CA TYR A 236 8.00 4.07 6.94
C TYR A 236 6.51 4.10 6.54
N ALA A 237 5.83 2.95 6.52
CA ALA A 237 4.41 2.88 6.18
C ALA A 237 3.53 3.75 7.10
N ALA A 238 3.98 4.02 8.33
CA ALA A 238 3.30 4.90 9.29
C ALA A 238 3.16 6.34 8.81
N LEU A 239 4.01 6.81 7.88
CA LEU A 239 3.87 8.12 7.25
C LEU A 239 2.56 8.26 6.46
N THR A 240 1.98 7.16 5.98
CA THR A 240 0.66 7.21 5.33
C THR A 240 -0.41 7.69 6.31
N LEU A 241 -0.37 7.19 7.55
CA LEU A 241 -1.31 7.54 8.61
C LEU A 241 -0.96 8.87 9.29
N ASN A 242 0.33 9.13 9.53
CA ASN A 242 0.82 10.26 10.31
C ASN A 242 1.00 11.55 9.49
N ALA A 243 1.31 11.41 8.21
CA ALA A 243 1.62 12.52 7.31
C ALA A 243 0.68 12.59 6.09
N GLY A 244 -0.16 11.57 5.86
CA GLY A 244 -1.01 11.51 4.68
C GLY A 244 -0.27 11.22 3.38
N ILE A 245 1.00 10.78 3.47
CA ILE A 245 1.86 10.53 2.31
C ILE A 245 1.41 9.24 1.60
N PRO A 246 1.15 9.27 0.27
CA PRO A 246 0.84 8.06 -0.50
C PRO A 246 1.98 7.03 -0.45
N TRP A 247 1.65 5.73 -0.52
CA TRP A 247 2.64 4.66 -0.33
C TRP A 247 3.83 4.69 -1.30
N ARG A 248 3.64 5.18 -2.54
CA ARG A 248 4.75 5.34 -3.51
C ARG A 248 5.71 6.44 -3.06
N ASP A 249 5.21 7.53 -2.51
CA ASP A 249 6.04 8.61 -1.98
C ASP A 249 6.75 8.19 -0.70
N VAL A 250 6.09 7.39 0.15
CA VAL A 250 6.74 6.70 1.28
C VAL A 250 7.89 5.81 0.77
N ALA A 251 7.68 5.10 -0.35
CA ALA A 251 8.72 4.26 -0.95
C ALA A 251 9.92 5.06 -1.48
N ILE A 252 9.76 6.34 -1.85
CA ILE A 252 10.89 7.24 -2.18
C ILE A 252 11.78 7.41 -0.95
N LEU A 253 11.20 7.79 0.20
CA LEU A 253 11.95 7.97 1.45
C LEU A 253 12.64 6.67 1.88
N ARG A 254 11.93 5.54 1.81
CA ARG A 254 12.50 4.21 2.07
C ARG A 254 13.67 3.89 1.14
N ALA A 255 13.55 4.17 -0.15
CA ALA A 255 14.62 3.91 -1.11
C ALA A 255 15.86 4.80 -0.84
N LEU A 256 15.65 6.07 -0.48
CA LEU A 256 16.72 6.98 -0.07
C LEU A 256 17.41 6.50 1.22
N SER A 257 16.66 6.00 2.20
CA SER A 257 17.23 5.44 3.42
C SER A 257 18.06 4.18 3.15
N ARG A 258 17.63 3.33 2.21
CA ARG A 258 18.39 2.16 1.74
C ARG A 258 19.71 2.59 1.11
N TYR A 259 19.71 3.65 0.30
CA TYR A 259 20.95 4.23 -0.23
C TYR A 259 21.86 4.80 0.87
N LEU A 260 21.31 5.55 1.84
CA LEU A 260 22.09 6.10 2.97
C LEU A 260 22.80 5.00 3.77
N ARG A 261 22.16 3.84 3.97
CA ARG A 261 22.82 2.67 4.57
C ARG A 261 24.00 2.19 3.72
N GLN A 262 23.82 2.07 2.40
CA GLN A 262 24.91 1.71 1.48
C GLN A 262 26.04 2.76 1.44
N ALA A 263 25.70 4.03 1.68
CA ALA A 263 26.64 5.14 1.86
C ALA A 263 27.33 5.15 3.24
N ARG A 264 27.04 4.17 4.11
CA ARG A 264 27.59 4.01 5.47
C ARG A 264 27.20 5.11 6.45
N LEU A 265 25.99 5.64 6.33
CA LEU A 265 25.42 6.49 7.38
C LEU A 265 25.28 5.67 8.68
N PRO A 266 25.72 6.17 9.85
CA PRO A 266 25.84 5.39 11.08
C PRO A 266 24.50 5.26 11.85
N TYR A 267 23.37 5.26 11.15
CA TYR A 267 22.04 5.15 11.74
C TYR A 267 21.33 3.91 11.18
N SER A 268 20.63 3.18 12.05
CA SER A 268 19.80 2.05 11.62
C SER A 268 18.64 2.53 10.76
N GLN A 269 18.10 1.64 9.92
CA GLN A 269 16.88 1.96 9.18
C GLN A 269 15.75 2.33 10.16
N ASP A 270 15.66 1.59 11.27
CA ASP A 270 14.67 1.79 12.32
C ASP A 270 14.69 3.19 12.91
N TYR A 271 15.87 3.69 13.19
CA TYR A 271 16.01 5.03 13.72
C TYR A 271 15.69 6.10 12.67
N MET A 272 16.01 5.85 11.40
CA MET A 272 15.68 6.79 10.31
C MET A 272 14.17 6.90 10.05
N TRP A 273 13.41 5.80 10.01
CA TRP A 273 11.96 5.92 9.84
C TRP A 273 11.28 6.50 11.08
N GLN A 274 11.70 6.13 12.29
CA GLN A 274 11.19 6.76 13.51
C GLN A 274 11.44 8.28 13.53
N THR A 275 12.58 8.72 12.99
CA THR A 275 12.89 10.15 12.83
C THR A 275 11.91 10.80 11.85
N MET A 276 11.67 10.17 10.70
CA MET A 276 10.70 10.70 9.71
C MET A 276 9.27 10.72 10.24
N ASP A 277 8.86 9.70 11.00
CA ASP A 277 7.53 9.66 11.63
C ASP A 277 7.34 10.76 12.67
N ARG A 278 8.36 11.00 13.51
CA ARG A 278 8.32 12.07 14.52
C ARG A 278 8.26 13.45 13.86
N HIS A 279 8.95 13.61 12.74
CA HIS A 279 9.00 14.83 11.93
C HIS A 279 8.22 14.69 10.64
N ALA A 280 7.01 14.10 10.72
CA ALA A 280 6.16 13.77 9.58
C ALA A 280 5.89 14.95 8.62
N HIS A 281 5.79 16.17 9.15
CA HIS A 281 5.64 17.37 8.33
C HIS A 281 6.89 17.66 7.48
N ILE A 282 8.10 17.41 8.00
CA ILE A 282 9.35 17.54 7.23
C ILE A 282 9.46 16.44 6.19
N ALA A 283 9.02 15.22 6.51
CA ALA A 283 8.94 14.12 5.53
C ALA A 283 8.06 14.49 4.32
N ASN A 284 6.91 15.15 4.55
CA ASN A 284 6.07 15.73 3.49
C ASN A 284 6.84 16.78 2.66
N LEU A 285 7.52 17.73 3.32
CA LEU A 285 8.30 18.75 2.61
C LEU A 285 9.44 18.15 1.76
N LEU A 286 10.08 17.08 2.22
CA LEU A 286 11.09 16.35 1.45
C LEU A 286 10.50 15.71 0.19
N VAL A 287 9.32 15.10 0.30
CA VAL A 287 8.58 14.53 -0.83
C VAL A 287 8.14 15.65 -1.80
N ASP A 288 7.61 16.76 -1.28
CA ASP A 288 7.24 17.92 -2.09
C ASP A 288 8.44 18.51 -2.83
N TYR A 289 9.60 18.60 -2.16
CA TYR A 289 10.85 19.05 -2.77
C TYR A 289 11.28 18.10 -3.89
N PHE A 290 11.23 16.79 -3.67
CA PHE A 290 11.51 15.77 -4.68
C PHE A 290 10.60 15.93 -5.90
N HIS A 291 9.28 16.01 -5.70
CA HIS A 291 8.32 16.17 -6.79
C HIS A 291 8.53 17.48 -7.55
N THR A 292 8.74 18.59 -6.85
CA THR A 292 9.00 19.89 -7.48
C THR A 292 10.21 19.83 -8.42
N ARG A 293 11.28 19.16 -7.98
CA ARG A 293 12.55 19.08 -8.69
C ARG A 293 12.51 18.15 -9.91
N PHE A 294 11.73 17.08 -9.87
CA PHE A 294 11.75 16.03 -10.89
C PHE A 294 10.49 15.90 -11.74
N ASN A 295 9.39 16.58 -11.39
CA ASN A 295 8.15 16.52 -12.17
C ASN A 295 8.41 16.96 -13.63
N PRO A 296 8.21 16.07 -14.62
CA PRO A 296 8.54 16.31 -16.02
C PRO A 296 7.48 17.14 -16.77
N ASP A 297 6.41 17.60 -16.10
CA ASP A 297 5.34 18.39 -16.72
C ASP A 297 5.91 19.64 -17.42
N PRO A 298 5.80 19.75 -18.75
CA PRO A 298 6.36 20.86 -19.52
C PRO A 298 5.60 22.19 -19.29
N SER A 299 4.41 22.15 -18.70
CA SER A 299 3.65 23.35 -18.36
C SER A 299 4.26 24.12 -17.17
N LEU A 300 5.11 23.46 -16.38
CA LEU A 300 5.81 24.07 -15.26
C LEU A 300 6.99 24.93 -15.75
N GLN A 301 6.83 26.24 -15.65
CA GLN A 301 7.91 27.18 -15.97
C GLN A 301 9.11 26.99 -15.02
N GLN A 302 10.32 26.97 -15.58
CA GLN A 302 11.54 26.73 -14.81
C GLN A 302 11.73 27.75 -13.67
N GLU A 303 11.43 29.02 -13.91
CA GLU A 303 11.52 30.08 -12.87
C GLU A 303 10.54 29.82 -11.71
N MET A 304 9.33 29.33 -11.99
CA MET A 304 8.34 28.97 -10.98
C MET A 304 8.78 27.73 -10.19
N ARG A 305 9.36 26.73 -10.87
CA ARG A 305 9.95 25.54 -10.23
C ARG A 305 11.04 25.97 -9.24
N GLU A 306 11.99 26.79 -9.68
CA GLU A 306 13.09 27.27 -8.84
C GLU A 306 12.61 28.13 -7.66
N ALA A 307 11.59 28.97 -7.87
CA ALA A 307 10.98 29.72 -6.79
C ALA A 307 10.30 28.81 -5.75
N ARG A 308 9.59 27.78 -6.21
CA ARG A 308 8.97 26.77 -5.34
C ARG A 308 10.02 25.94 -4.59
N GLU A 309 11.08 25.51 -5.26
CA GLU A 309 12.21 24.83 -4.63
C GLU A 309 12.80 25.67 -3.50
N ARG A 310 13.09 26.97 -3.75
CA ARG A 310 13.61 27.88 -2.72
C ARG A 310 12.65 28.05 -1.54
N SER A 311 11.34 28.14 -1.80
CA SER A 311 10.33 28.23 -0.75
C SER A 311 10.35 26.99 0.14
N ILE A 312 10.27 25.79 -0.45
CA ILE A 312 10.25 24.52 0.30
C ILE A 312 11.54 24.33 1.10
N LEU A 313 12.70 24.68 0.52
CA LEU A 313 13.98 24.64 1.25
C LEU A 313 13.98 25.59 2.47
N GLY A 314 13.37 26.77 2.35
CA GLY A 314 13.18 27.69 3.46
C GLY A 314 12.28 27.11 4.55
N ASP A 315 11.17 26.46 4.16
CA ASP A 315 10.25 25.80 5.07
C ASP A 315 10.91 24.62 5.80
N ILE A 316 11.73 23.84 5.11
CA ILE A 316 12.52 22.75 5.71
C ILE A 316 13.53 23.31 6.71
N GLU A 317 14.28 24.36 6.36
CA GLU A 317 15.27 24.94 7.28
C GLU A 317 14.60 25.56 8.52
N ALA A 318 13.43 26.19 8.36
CA ALA A 318 12.65 26.68 9.48
C ALA A 318 12.19 25.53 10.39
N ALA A 319 11.65 24.46 9.82
CA ALA A 319 11.22 23.29 10.58
C ALA A 319 12.37 22.57 11.30
N LEU A 320 13.57 22.56 10.71
CA LEU A 320 14.77 22.01 11.34
C LEU A 320 15.21 22.76 12.61
N GLN A 321 14.84 24.03 12.77
CA GLN A 321 15.13 24.81 14.00
C GLN A 321 14.42 24.24 15.23
N ASP A 322 13.29 23.54 15.04
CA ASP A 322 12.50 22.93 16.11
C ASP A 322 12.94 21.48 16.42
N VAL A 323 13.91 20.94 15.68
CA VAL A 323 14.42 19.58 15.89
C VAL A 323 15.43 19.58 17.03
N ALA A 324 15.00 19.11 18.20
CA ALA A 324 15.83 19.11 19.42
C ALA A 324 17.03 18.15 19.37
N SER A 325 16.93 17.03 18.63
CA SER A 325 17.98 16.01 18.54
C SER A 325 18.92 16.28 17.37
N LEU A 326 20.22 16.45 17.66
CA LEU A 326 21.25 16.65 16.64
C LEU A 326 21.38 15.48 15.66
N ASP A 327 21.13 14.25 16.13
CA ASP A 327 21.15 13.08 15.25
C ASP A 327 19.96 13.09 14.28
N GLU A 328 18.79 13.52 14.75
CA GLU A 328 17.57 13.63 13.93
C GLU A 328 17.70 14.73 12.88
N ASP A 329 18.22 15.90 13.27
CA ASP A 329 18.56 16.99 12.32
C ASP A 329 19.54 16.48 11.25
N ARG A 330 20.61 15.78 11.66
CA ARG A 330 21.59 15.23 10.72
C ARG A 330 20.97 14.19 9.78
N ILE A 331 20.08 13.32 10.27
CA ILE A 331 19.37 12.35 9.44
C ILE A 331 18.56 13.10 8.38
N ILE A 332 17.72 14.05 8.77
CA ILE A 332 16.85 14.80 7.85
C ILE A 332 17.68 15.55 6.81
N ARG A 333 18.77 16.23 7.23
CA ARG A 333 19.69 16.91 6.31
C ARG A 333 20.36 15.96 5.31
N ARG A 334 20.64 14.71 5.69
CA ARG A 334 21.17 13.68 4.77
C ARG A 334 20.15 13.26 3.72
N PHE A 335 18.87 13.13 4.08
CA PHE A 335 17.81 12.89 3.09
C PHE A 335 17.65 14.06 2.13
N LEU A 336 17.63 15.30 2.65
CA LEU A 336 17.57 16.50 1.81
C LEU A 336 18.74 16.56 0.82
N ASN A 337 19.96 16.33 1.31
CA ASN A 337 21.16 16.33 0.47
C ASN A 337 21.11 15.27 -0.64
N LEU A 338 20.54 14.08 -0.39
CA LEU A 338 20.37 13.09 -1.46
C LEU A 338 19.43 13.59 -2.57
N VAL A 339 18.31 14.22 -2.22
CA VAL A 339 17.39 14.78 -3.23
C VAL A 339 18.08 15.88 -4.03
N GLN A 340 18.90 16.72 -3.38
CA GLN A 340 19.68 17.77 -4.05
C GLN A 340 20.76 17.20 -4.98
N ALA A 341 21.48 16.15 -4.54
CA ALA A 341 22.53 15.49 -5.31
C ALA A 341 22.01 14.59 -6.43
N MET A 342 20.71 14.32 -6.49
CA MET A 342 20.07 13.54 -7.53
C MET A 342 19.96 14.35 -8.82
N VAL A 343 20.23 13.71 -9.96
CA VAL A 343 20.22 14.33 -11.29
C VAL A 343 19.17 13.76 -12.24
N ARG A 344 18.72 12.52 -12.04
CA ARG A 344 17.63 11.89 -12.80
C ARG A 344 16.89 10.84 -11.96
N THR A 345 15.64 10.59 -12.32
CA THR A 345 14.82 9.51 -11.76
C THR A 345 13.75 9.03 -12.72
N ASN A 346 13.35 7.76 -12.64
CA ASN A 346 12.29 7.15 -13.44
C ASN A 346 10.89 7.23 -12.78
N LEU A 347 10.75 7.93 -11.65
CA LEU A 347 9.53 7.88 -10.83
C LEU A 347 8.23 8.26 -11.56
N PHE A 348 8.34 9.08 -12.60
CA PHE A 348 7.21 9.60 -13.40
C PHE A 348 6.97 8.79 -14.68
N GLN A 349 7.78 7.76 -14.94
CA GLN A 349 7.57 6.88 -16.08
C GLN A 349 6.45 5.88 -15.83
N LEU A 350 5.70 5.62 -16.90
CA LEU A 350 4.70 4.57 -16.94
C LEU A 350 5.30 3.32 -17.61
N GLY A 351 4.83 2.16 -17.18
CA GLY A 351 5.08 0.89 -17.83
C GLY A 351 4.17 0.70 -19.06
N PRO A 352 4.34 -0.41 -19.81
CA PRO A 352 3.53 -0.72 -20.98
C PRO A 352 2.02 -0.88 -20.70
N ASP A 353 1.66 -1.18 -19.46
CA ASP A 353 0.29 -1.29 -18.96
C ASP A 353 -0.34 0.07 -18.59
N GLY A 354 0.40 1.16 -18.75
CA GLY A 354 0.00 2.51 -18.36
C GLY A 354 0.07 2.75 -16.85
N LEU A 355 0.59 1.81 -16.05
CA LEU A 355 0.76 1.96 -14.62
C LEU A 355 2.16 2.50 -14.28
N PRO A 356 2.35 3.19 -13.15
CA PRO A 356 3.67 3.61 -12.71
C PRO A 356 4.63 2.43 -12.59
N ARG A 357 5.88 2.60 -13.02
CA ARG A 357 6.89 1.55 -12.92
C ARG A 357 7.07 1.09 -11.46
N PRO A 358 7.21 -0.23 -11.20
CA PRO A 358 7.40 -0.74 -9.84
C PRO A 358 8.81 -0.50 -9.29
N THR A 359 9.78 -0.20 -10.16
CA THR A 359 11.17 0.09 -9.79
C THR A 359 11.42 1.58 -9.65
N PHE A 360 12.20 1.92 -8.64
CA PHE A 360 12.61 3.27 -8.31
C PHE A 360 14.10 3.40 -8.65
N VAL A 361 14.42 4.35 -9.51
CA VAL A 361 15.78 4.59 -9.97
C VAL A 361 16.19 6.00 -9.62
N PHE A 362 17.34 6.14 -8.99
CA PHE A 362 17.93 7.42 -8.66
C PHE A 362 19.34 7.49 -9.20
N LYS A 363 19.58 8.44 -10.09
CA LYS A 363 20.93 8.75 -10.57
C LYS A 363 21.46 9.93 -9.78
N PHE A 364 22.60 9.75 -9.11
CA PHE A 364 23.23 10.77 -8.28
C PHE A 364 24.49 11.32 -8.95
N ASP A 365 24.83 12.57 -8.62
CA ASP A 365 26.20 13.08 -8.63
C ASP A 365 26.87 12.77 -7.28
N PRO A 366 27.75 11.75 -7.20
CA PRO A 366 28.36 11.33 -5.95
C PRO A 366 29.24 12.42 -5.30
N HIS A 367 29.71 13.41 -6.06
CA HIS A 367 30.51 14.53 -5.52
C HIS A 367 29.66 15.46 -4.65
N GLN A 368 28.36 15.54 -4.92
CA GLN A 368 27.40 16.36 -4.17
C GLN A 368 26.78 15.59 -2.98
N VAL A 369 26.96 14.27 -2.90
CA VAL A 369 26.51 13.46 -1.76
C VAL A 369 27.46 13.65 -0.58
N GLU A 370 26.96 14.31 0.46
CA GLU A 370 27.72 14.54 1.67
C GLU A 370 27.94 13.26 2.49
N GLY A 371 29.14 13.11 3.06
CA GLY A 371 29.49 11.94 3.86
C GLY A 371 29.80 10.67 3.06
N LEU A 372 29.71 10.72 1.71
CA LEU A 372 30.02 9.57 0.87
C LEU A 372 31.51 9.19 0.95
N PRO A 373 31.86 7.91 1.18
CA PRO A 373 33.25 7.48 1.25
C PRO A 373 34.00 7.57 -0.10
N GLU A 374 35.29 7.90 -0.05
CA GLU A 374 36.16 7.96 -1.24
C GLU A 374 36.51 6.57 -1.83
N PRO A 375 36.78 6.48 -3.16
CA PRO A 375 36.63 7.50 -4.18
C PRO A 375 35.17 7.67 -4.59
N ARG A 376 34.81 8.89 -4.98
CA ARG A 376 33.49 9.22 -5.52
C ARG A 376 33.47 8.98 -7.04
N PRO A 377 32.59 8.10 -7.56
CA PRO A 377 32.47 7.90 -9.01
C PRO A 377 31.92 9.16 -9.70
N TYR A 378 32.06 9.24 -11.02
CA TYR A 378 31.44 10.29 -11.85
C TYR A 378 29.92 10.27 -11.70
N ARG A 379 29.31 9.09 -11.82
CA ARG A 379 27.86 8.88 -11.60
C ARG A 379 27.62 7.57 -10.87
N GLU A 380 26.56 7.58 -10.08
CA GLU A 380 26.03 6.39 -9.41
C GLU A 380 24.53 6.28 -9.69
N ILE A 381 24.12 5.15 -10.27
CA ILE A 381 22.70 4.83 -10.46
C ILE A 381 22.32 3.80 -9.40
N PHE A 382 21.41 4.17 -8.50
CA PHE A 382 20.84 3.29 -7.50
C PHE A 382 19.47 2.81 -7.97
N VAL A 383 19.24 1.50 -7.89
CA VAL A 383 17.97 0.85 -8.25
C VAL A 383 17.40 0.22 -7.00
N TYR A 384 16.11 0.46 -6.77
CA TYR A 384 15.37 -0.04 -5.63
C TYR A 384 13.99 -0.58 -6.05
N SER A 385 13.63 -1.73 -5.48
CA SER A 385 12.27 -2.29 -5.47
C SER A 385 12.19 -3.34 -4.35
N PRO A 386 11.00 -3.82 -3.99
CA PRO A 386 10.86 -4.96 -3.09
C PRO A 386 11.57 -6.23 -3.58
N ARG A 387 11.77 -6.36 -4.90
CA ARG A 387 12.40 -7.54 -5.54
C ARG A 387 13.91 -7.44 -5.67
N VAL A 388 14.46 -6.26 -5.96
CA VAL A 388 15.89 -6.05 -6.22
C VAL A 388 16.38 -4.70 -5.70
N GLU A 389 17.58 -4.69 -5.12
CA GLU A 389 18.39 -3.50 -4.85
C GLU A 389 19.71 -3.56 -5.63
N GLY A 390 20.26 -2.43 -6.07
CA GLY A 390 21.54 -2.44 -6.77
C GLY A 390 22.14 -1.07 -7.02
N VAL A 391 23.44 -1.05 -7.37
CA VAL A 391 24.17 0.15 -7.77
C VAL A 391 24.92 -0.08 -9.06
N HIS A 392 25.04 0.95 -9.88
CA HIS A 392 25.96 1.01 -11.00
C HIS A 392 26.86 2.25 -10.86
N LEU A 393 28.16 2.03 -10.69
CA LEU A 393 29.18 3.04 -10.47
C LEU A 393 29.96 3.28 -11.76
N ARG A 394 30.03 4.52 -12.23
CA ARG A 394 30.81 4.90 -13.42
C ARG A 394 31.91 5.86 -13.05
N GLY A 395 33.14 5.60 -13.49
CA GLY A 395 34.29 6.48 -13.30
C GLY A 395 34.40 7.64 -14.29
N GLY A 396 33.57 7.67 -15.34
CA GLY A 396 33.54 8.72 -16.36
C GLY A 396 32.33 8.60 -17.29
N PRO A 397 32.17 9.52 -18.26
CA PRO A 397 31.02 9.54 -19.17
C PRO A 397 30.99 8.33 -20.11
N ILE A 398 32.15 7.84 -20.53
CA ILE A 398 32.30 6.63 -21.34
C ILE A 398 33.02 5.58 -20.49
N ALA A 399 32.25 4.65 -19.92
CA ALA A 399 32.77 3.63 -19.02
C ALA A 399 32.04 2.30 -19.24
N ARG A 400 32.78 1.19 -19.15
CA ARG A 400 32.26 -0.18 -19.27
C ARG A 400 32.63 -1.01 -18.05
N GLY A 401 31.78 -1.95 -17.66
CA GLY A 401 31.94 -2.66 -16.41
C GLY A 401 31.07 -3.89 -16.23
N GLY A 402 31.62 -4.87 -15.51
CA GLY A 402 30.88 -6.08 -15.13
C GLY A 402 29.78 -5.80 -14.11
N LEU A 403 28.67 -6.54 -14.21
CA LEU A 403 27.58 -6.55 -13.22
C LEU A 403 27.66 -7.78 -12.33
N ARG A 404 27.81 -7.55 -11.03
CA ARG A 404 27.92 -8.62 -10.03
C ARG A 404 26.58 -8.92 -9.37
N TRP A 405 26.22 -10.21 -9.29
CA TRP A 405 25.23 -10.65 -8.31
C TRP A 405 25.91 -10.72 -6.93
N SER A 406 25.49 -9.84 -6.02
CA SER A 406 25.99 -9.76 -4.65
C SER A 406 25.10 -10.54 -3.68
N ASP A 407 25.74 -11.23 -2.73
CA ASP A 407 25.14 -11.88 -1.58
C ASP A 407 25.24 -11.02 -0.30
N ARG A 408 25.60 -9.73 -0.45
CA ARG A 408 25.86 -8.79 0.65
C ARG A 408 24.80 -7.68 0.74
N PRO A 409 23.55 -7.97 1.13
CA PRO A 409 22.47 -6.98 1.18
C PRO A 409 22.78 -5.76 2.06
N GLN A 410 23.62 -5.91 3.09
CA GLN A 410 23.91 -4.83 4.03
C GLN A 410 24.96 -3.83 3.51
N ASP A 411 25.84 -4.23 2.60
CA ASP A 411 26.97 -3.39 2.16
C ASP A 411 27.46 -3.65 0.72
N PHE A 412 26.61 -4.16 -0.17
CA PHE A 412 26.97 -4.44 -1.56
C PHE A 412 27.62 -3.25 -2.27
N ARG A 413 27.23 -1.99 -1.98
CA ARG A 413 27.90 -0.82 -2.57
C ARG A 413 29.39 -0.77 -2.24
N THR A 414 29.78 -1.12 -1.00
CA THR A 414 31.18 -1.24 -0.60
C THR A 414 31.89 -2.30 -1.42
N GLU A 415 31.26 -3.46 -1.60
CA GLU A 415 31.81 -4.54 -2.41
C GLU A 415 32.04 -4.09 -3.86
N ILE A 416 31.01 -3.50 -4.49
CA ILE A 416 31.06 -3.05 -5.88
C ILE A 416 32.10 -1.94 -6.06
N LEU A 417 32.18 -0.98 -5.14
CA LEU A 417 33.20 0.06 -5.17
C LEU A 417 34.61 -0.53 -5.02
N GLY A 418 34.81 -1.52 -4.13
CA GLY A 418 36.08 -2.22 -3.99
C GLY A 418 36.51 -2.93 -5.28
N LEU A 419 35.57 -3.56 -5.98
CA LEU A 419 35.81 -4.18 -7.29
C LEU A 419 36.10 -3.15 -8.37
N ALA A 420 35.42 -2.00 -8.37
CA ALA A 420 35.69 -0.90 -9.29
C ALA A 420 37.13 -0.38 -9.11
N LYS A 421 37.58 -0.16 -7.87
CA LYS A 421 38.96 0.25 -7.55
C LYS A 421 39.98 -0.78 -8.04
N ALA A 422 39.74 -2.06 -7.77
CA ALA A 422 40.65 -3.13 -8.19
C ALA A 422 40.76 -3.19 -9.73
N GLN A 423 39.68 -2.95 -10.45
CA GLN A 423 39.67 -2.90 -11.91
C GLN A 423 40.42 -1.67 -12.44
N GLN A 424 40.27 -0.50 -11.80
CA GLN A 424 41.00 0.72 -12.17
C GLN A 424 42.51 0.53 -12.02
N VAL A 425 42.98 -0.07 -10.91
CA VAL A 425 44.41 -0.36 -10.71
C VAL A 425 44.94 -1.32 -11.78
N LYS A 426 44.14 -2.32 -12.20
CA LYS A 426 44.52 -3.28 -13.26
C LYS A 426 44.55 -2.66 -14.66
N ASN A 427 43.62 -1.75 -14.95
CA ASN A 427 43.43 -1.16 -16.28
C ASN A 427 44.10 0.20 -16.47
N ALA A 428 44.80 0.73 -15.45
CA ALA A 428 45.39 2.06 -15.41
C ALA A 428 46.34 2.38 -16.59
N VAL A 429 46.82 1.36 -17.31
CA VAL A 429 47.73 1.50 -18.46
C VAL A 429 46.98 1.65 -19.80
N ILE A 430 45.68 1.27 -19.91
CA ILE A 430 44.99 1.12 -21.21
C ILE A 430 43.70 1.97 -21.33
N VAL A 431 42.84 2.04 -20.30
CA VAL A 431 41.63 2.91 -20.32
C VAL A 431 41.45 3.52 -18.92
N PRO A 432 41.49 4.86 -18.78
CA PRO A 432 41.63 5.50 -17.47
C PRO A 432 40.34 5.44 -16.61
N VAL A 433 39.17 5.20 -17.21
CA VAL A 433 37.88 5.19 -16.51
C VAL A 433 37.10 3.90 -16.80
N GLY A 434 36.59 3.26 -15.74
CA GLY A 434 35.82 2.03 -15.81
C GLY A 434 34.49 2.14 -15.08
N ALA A 435 33.58 1.21 -15.33
CA ALA A 435 32.34 1.06 -14.58
C ALA A 435 32.33 -0.25 -13.79
N LYS A 436 31.44 -0.34 -12.81
CA LYS A 436 31.12 -1.57 -12.11
C LYS A 436 29.72 -1.47 -11.55
N GLY A 437 28.92 -2.50 -11.73
CA GLY A 437 27.63 -2.57 -11.06
C GLY A 437 27.46 -3.84 -10.25
N GLY A 438 26.42 -3.87 -9.45
CA GLY A 438 25.95 -5.08 -8.83
C GLY A 438 24.59 -4.91 -8.19
N PHE A 439 23.92 -6.04 -8.03
CA PHE A 439 22.54 -6.13 -7.57
C PHE A 439 22.38 -7.27 -6.56
N VAL A 440 21.34 -7.16 -5.76
CA VAL A 440 20.96 -8.10 -4.70
C VAL A 440 19.48 -8.45 -4.91
N PRO A 441 19.19 -9.68 -5.36
CA PRO A 441 17.83 -10.23 -5.34
C PRO A 441 17.33 -10.39 -3.90
N LYS A 442 16.13 -9.90 -3.61
CA LYS A 442 15.55 -9.88 -2.26
C LYS A 442 14.55 -11.01 -2.00
N GLN A 443 14.03 -11.61 -3.07
CA GLN A 443 12.96 -12.62 -3.00
C GLN A 443 13.45 -14.01 -3.44
N LEU A 444 14.71 -14.34 -3.14
CA LEU A 444 15.28 -15.63 -3.52
C LEU A 444 14.55 -16.78 -2.80
N PRO A 445 14.09 -17.81 -3.53
CA PRO A 445 13.55 -19.00 -2.90
C PRO A 445 14.66 -19.76 -2.13
N PRO A 446 14.30 -20.76 -1.30
CA PRO A 446 15.28 -21.57 -0.58
C PRO A 446 16.28 -22.21 -1.53
N MET A 447 17.56 -22.22 -1.16
CA MET A 447 18.64 -22.72 -2.02
C MET A 447 18.58 -24.23 -2.31
N SER A 448 17.70 -24.96 -1.60
CA SER A 448 17.35 -26.35 -1.93
C SER A 448 16.69 -26.49 -3.30
N ASP A 449 15.99 -25.45 -3.77
CA ASP A 449 15.44 -25.36 -5.13
C ASP A 449 16.36 -24.50 -6.01
N ARG A 450 17.41 -25.14 -6.53
CA ARG A 450 18.46 -24.45 -7.30
C ARG A 450 17.96 -23.81 -8.58
N GLU A 451 16.98 -24.42 -9.23
CA GLU A 451 16.43 -23.91 -10.50
C GLU A 451 15.62 -22.65 -10.23
N ALA A 452 14.69 -22.69 -9.27
CA ALA A 452 13.91 -21.51 -8.89
C ALA A 452 14.82 -20.38 -8.37
N TRP A 453 15.86 -20.72 -7.60
CA TRP A 453 16.83 -19.75 -7.09
C TRP A 453 17.58 -19.04 -8.21
N PHE A 454 18.07 -19.80 -9.19
CA PHE A 454 18.79 -19.23 -10.33
C PHE A 454 17.87 -18.40 -11.23
N ASN A 455 16.63 -18.87 -11.44
CA ASN A 455 15.64 -18.15 -12.21
C ASN A 455 15.28 -16.80 -11.58
N GLU A 456 15.05 -16.76 -10.26
CA GLU A 456 14.78 -15.49 -9.56
C GLU A 456 15.96 -14.52 -9.65
N GLY A 457 17.19 -15.01 -9.54
CA GLY A 457 18.37 -14.20 -9.78
C GLY A 457 18.45 -13.61 -11.19
N ARG A 458 18.08 -14.41 -12.20
CA ARG A 458 18.01 -13.95 -13.59
C ARG A 458 16.90 -12.90 -13.78
N GLU A 459 15.73 -13.09 -13.19
CA GLU A 459 14.64 -12.11 -13.26
C GLU A 459 15.00 -10.81 -12.54
N SER A 460 15.62 -10.88 -11.36
CA SER A 460 16.16 -9.73 -10.65
C SER A 460 17.23 -8.99 -11.47
N TYR A 461 18.09 -9.73 -12.19
CA TYR A 461 19.05 -9.13 -13.14
C TYR A 461 18.36 -8.37 -14.26
N LYS A 462 17.31 -8.95 -14.87
CA LYS A 462 16.53 -8.29 -15.93
C LYS A 462 15.93 -6.98 -15.43
N VAL A 463 15.30 -7.00 -14.26
CA VAL A 463 14.73 -5.81 -13.62
C VAL A 463 15.81 -4.75 -13.39
N PHE A 464 16.96 -5.14 -12.85
CA PHE A 464 18.07 -4.21 -12.60
C PHE A 464 18.59 -3.57 -13.90
N VAL A 465 18.93 -4.37 -14.93
CA VAL A 465 19.47 -3.86 -16.20
C VAL A 465 18.45 -2.99 -16.94
N SER A 466 17.19 -3.43 -17.02
CA SER A 466 16.11 -2.62 -17.60
C SER A 466 15.98 -1.27 -16.90
N SER A 467 16.08 -1.26 -15.56
CA SER A 467 15.98 -0.04 -14.76
C SER A 467 17.16 0.93 -14.97
N LEU A 468 18.34 0.44 -15.36
CA LEU A 468 19.45 1.33 -15.73
C LEU A 468 19.14 2.10 -17.02
N LEU A 469 18.49 1.45 -17.98
CA LEU A 469 18.10 2.08 -19.26
C LEU A 469 16.99 3.11 -19.07
N ASP A 470 16.09 2.92 -18.10
CA ASP A 470 15.00 3.87 -17.79
C ASP A 470 15.48 5.32 -17.54
N VAL A 471 16.74 5.52 -17.13
CA VAL A 471 17.33 6.86 -16.86
C VAL A 471 18.53 7.21 -17.75
N THR A 472 18.84 6.37 -18.73
CA THR A 472 19.95 6.55 -19.67
C THR A 472 19.41 7.16 -20.97
N ASP A 473 20.11 8.13 -21.56
CA ASP A 473 19.71 8.66 -22.87
C ASP A 473 19.94 7.60 -23.96
N ASN A 474 19.20 7.66 -25.06
CA ASN A 474 19.42 6.83 -26.24
C ASN A 474 20.07 7.65 -27.37
N LEU A 475 20.48 7.00 -28.47
CA LEU A 475 20.96 7.65 -29.69
C LEU A 475 20.11 7.24 -30.89
N ASP A 476 19.68 8.24 -31.67
CA ASP A 476 19.17 8.07 -33.04
C ASP A 476 20.17 8.72 -34.01
N GLY A 477 21.05 7.90 -34.57
CA GLY A 477 22.25 8.37 -35.27
C GLY A 477 23.16 9.17 -34.34
N ASP A 478 23.39 10.44 -34.67
CA ASP A 478 24.17 11.38 -33.85
C ASP A 478 23.29 12.19 -32.87
N THR A 479 21.97 11.96 -32.84
CA THR A 479 21.04 12.72 -32.01
C THR A 479 20.80 12.01 -30.68
N VAL A 480 21.01 12.72 -29.58
CA VAL A 480 20.68 12.24 -28.23
C VAL A 480 19.16 12.30 -28.02
N VAL A 481 18.58 11.15 -27.66
CA VAL A 481 17.16 10.99 -27.35
C VAL A 481 16.99 10.80 -25.85
N PRO A 482 16.45 11.78 -25.11
CA PRO A 482 16.16 11.64 -23.69
C PRO A 482 15.20 10.48 -23.37
N PRO A 483 15.30 9.86 -22.18
CA PRO A 483 14.27 8.92 -21.73
C PRO A 483 12.95 9.65 -21.44
N ASP A 484 11.84 9.00 -21.73
CA ASP A 484 10.50 9.56 -21.56
C ASP A 484 10.23 9.95 -20.09
N HIS A 485 9.55 11.07 -19.87
CA HIS A 485 9.12 11.52 -18.53
C HIS A 485 10.25 11.59 -17.48
N VAL A 486 11.49 11.89 -17.89
CA VAL A 486 12.64 12.11 -16.99
C VAL A 486 13.12 13.55 -17.09
N THR A 487 13.06 14.26 -15.96
CA THR A 487 13.74 15.56 -15.82
C THR A 487 15.25 15.32 -15.72
N ARG A 488 16.02 15.94 -16.64
CA ARG A 488 17.49 15.82 -16.73
C ARG A 488 18.14 17.05 -16.12
N LEU A 489 18.78 16.88 -14.95
CA LEU A 489 19.54 17.95 -14.29
C LEU A 489 21.05 17.83 -14.55
N ASP A 490 21.47 16.83 -15.32
CA ASP A 490 22.81 16.68 -15.87
C ASP A 490 22.77 16.79 -17.41
N GLY A 491 23.95 16.71 -18.05
CA GLY A 491 24.07 16.73 -19.51
C GLY A 491 23.71 15.40 -20.18
N ASP A 492 24.04 15.32 -21.47
CA ASP A 492 23.85 14.10 -22.27
C ASP A 492 24.64 12.92 -21.70
N ASP A 493 23.95 11.78 -21.60
CA ASP A 493 24.48 10.54 -21.05
C ASP A 493 23.95 9.29 -21.78
N PRO A 494 24.27 9.15 -23.09
CA PRO A 494 23.76 8.04 -23.90
C PRO A 494 24.53 6.72 -23.74
N TYR A 495 25.66 6.74 -23.03
CA TYR A 495 26.60 5.62 -23.00
C TYR A 495 26.44 4.76 -21.74
N LEU A 496 25.88 3.56 -21.91
CA LEU A 496 25.82 2.52 -20.89
C LEU A 496 26.19 1.18 -21.53
N VAL A 497 27.22 0.52 -21.00
CA VAL A 497 27.65 -0.81 -21.43
C VAL A 497 27.83 -1.69 -20.22
N VAL A 498 27.24 -2.88 -20.26
CA VAL A 498 27.36 -3.88 -19.20
C VAL A 498 28.28 -5.01 -19.63
N ALA A 499 28.80 -5.76 -18.67
CA ALA A 499 29.60 -6.95 -18.96
C ALA A 499 29.28 -8.07 -17.97
N ALA A 500 29.60 -9.29 -18.37
CA ALA A 500 29.53 -10.45 -17.48
C ALA A 500 30.50 -10.33 -16.30
N ASP A 501 30.06 -10.77 -15.12
CA ASP A 501 30.88 -10.94 -13.92
C ASP A 501 30.46 -12.21 -13.15
N LYS A 502 31.04 -12.43 -11.97
CA LYS A 502 30.64 -13.50 -11.06
C LYS A 502 29.14 -13.42 -10.77
N GLY A 503 28.45 -14.54 -10.98
CA GLY A 503 27.01 -14.70 -10.81
C GLY A 503 26.17 -14.28 -12.02
N THR A 504 26.77 -13.68 -13.05
CA THR A 504 26.07 -13.20 -14.26
C THR A 504 26.74 -13.69 -15.55
N ALA A 505 27.64 -14.67 -15.46
CA ALA A 505 28.48 -15.13 -16.57
C ALA A 505 27.69 -15.61 -17.80
N THR A 506 26.46 -16.09 -17.61
CA THR A 506 25.57 -16.55 -18.69
C THR A 506 24.48 -15.53 -19.05
N PHE A 507 24.54 -14.31 -18.50
CA PHE A 507 23.48 -13.31 -18.64
C PHE A 507 23.72 -12.30 -19.75
N SER A 508 24.86 -12.33 -20.45
CA SER A 508 25.14 -11.33 -21.49
C SER A 508 24.12 -11.32 -22.62
N ASP A 509 23.70 -12.49 -23.12
CA ASP A 509 22.63 -12.58 -24.13
C ASP A 509 21.29 -12.03 -23.58
N THR A 510 21.06 -12.14 -22.26
CA THR A 510 19.87 -11.54 -21.62
C THR A 510 19.96 -10.02 -21.60
N ALA A 511 21.14 -9.44 -21.35
CA ALA A 511 21.33 -7.99 -21.40
C ALA A 511 21.17 -7.42 -22.83
N ASN A 512 21.72 -8.10 -23.84
CA ASN A 512 21.54 -7.70 -25.25
C ASN A 512 20.06 -7.76 -25.67
N ALA A 513 19.33 -8.80 -25.27
CA ALA A 513 17.89 -8.87 -25.50
C ALA A 513 17.11 -7.72 -24.82
N ILE A 514 17.55 -7.26 -23.64
CA ILE A 514 16.94 -6.10 -22.97
C ILE A 514 17.23 -4.82 -23.76
N SER A 515 18.48 -4.61 -24.19
CA SER A 515 18.88 -3.48 -25.05
C SER A 515 17.99 -3.39 -26.30
N GLN A 516 17.82 -4.52 -27.00
CA GLN A 516 16.93 -4.65 -28.15
C GLN A 516 15.47 -4.30 -27.84
N ALA A 517 14.94 -4.82 -26.74
CA ALA A 517 13.56 -4.57 -26.34
C ALA A 517 13.29 -3.09 -26.00
N HIS A 518 14.32 -2.38 -25.52
CA HIS A 518 14.31 -0.94 -25.26
C HIS A 518 14.61 -0.10 -26.51
N GLY A 519 14.95 -0.71 -27.65
CA GLY A 519 15.42 0.01 -28.83
C GLY A 519 16.70 0.80 -28.58
N PHE A 520 17.52 0.36 -27.63
CA PHE A 520 18.73 1.05 -27.23
C PHE A 520 19.81 0.90 -28.31
N TRP A 521 20.49 2.00 -28.66
CA TRP A 521 21.34 2.12 -29.84
C TRP A 521 22.51 1.13 -29.92
N LEU A 522 22.97 0.62 -28.78
CA LEU A 522 24.04 -0.38 -28.73
C LEU A 522 23.59 -1.79 -29.09
N ASP A 523 22.27 -2.05 -29.12
CA ASP A 523 21.69 -3.32 -29.59
C ASP A 523 22.41 -4.56 -28.98
N ASP A 524 23.05 -5.38 -29.81
CA ASP A 524 23.76 -6.60 -29.45
C ASP A 524 25.21 -6.37 -28.96
N ALA A 525 25.68 -5.13 -29.04
CA ALA A 525 26.95 -4.66 -28.47
C ALA A 525 26.81 -4.08 -27.05
N PHE A 526 25.59 -4.06 -26.48
CA PHE A 526 25.33 -3.53 -25.14
C PHE A 526 26.04 -4.30 -24.03
N ALA A 527 26.15 -5.62 -24.16
CA ALA A 527 26.87 -6.48 -23.24
C ALA A 527 28.13 -7.07 -23.90
N SER A 528 29.29 -6.91 -23.26
CA SER A 528 30.51 -7.57 -23.73
C SER A 528 30.53 -9.06 -23.33
N GLY A 529 30.62 -9.95 -24.32
CA GLY A 529 30.55 -11.41 -24.19
C GLY A 529 29.15 -11.96 -24.49
N GLY A 530 29.03 -13.25 -24.82
CA GLY A 530 27.78 -13.85 -25.31
C GLY A 530 27.91 -14.37 -26.74
N SER A 531 26.81 -14.77 -27.37
CA SER A 531 26.81 -15.34 -28.73
C SER A 531 27.32 -14.38 -29.81
N ALA A 532 27.21 -13.06 -29.59
CA ALA A 532 27.66 -11.99 -30.50
C ALA A 532 28.98 -11.30 -30.06
N GLY A 533 29.49 -11.58 -28.86
CA GLY A 533 30.64 -10.87 -28.27
C GLY A 533 31.97 -11.64 -28.36
N TYR A 534 33.08 -10.91 -28.49
CA TYR A 534 34.43 -11.50 -28.46
C TYR A 534 34.74 -12.07 -27.07
N ASP A 535 34.97 -13.39 -26.99
CA ASP A 535 35.29 -14.09 -25.74
C ASP A 535 36.76 -13.83 -25.34
N HIS A 536 37.00 -12.95 -24.38
CA HIS A 536 38.36 -12.68 -23.87
C HIS A 536 38.88 -13.78 -22.92
N LYS A 537 38.13 -14.87 -22.70
CA LYS A 537 38.48 -15.97 -21.78
C LYS A 537 38.77 -17.30 -22.48
N LYS A 538 38.91 -17.33 -23.81
CA LYS A 538 39.45 -18.46 -24.56
C LYS A 538 40.71 -18.12 -25.33
#